data_AF-A0AAD5Y9J6-F1
#
_entry.id   AF-A0AAD5Y9J6-F1
#
_cell.length_a   1.000
_cell.length_b   1.000
_cell.length_c   1.000
_cell.angle_alpha   90.00
_cell.angle_beta   90.00
_cell.angle_gamma   90.00
#
_symmetry.space_group_name_H-M   'P 1'
#
loop_
_entity.id
_entity.type
_entity.pdbx_description
1 polymer ?
#
loop_
_entity_poly.entity_id
_entity_poly.type
_entity_poly.pdbx_seq_one_letter_code
_entity_poly.pdbx_strand_id
1 'polypeptide(L)'
;MQILLAPFTVLPFHLARSLHSLGNSYRRLGRHEEALVNYERAISLSEPLARDQSRIYKKDLAVTLYILSHKHYELNHCNDALESAQQSLDIYRELALTQPLVFHGDVVEGLELVRDCLSMLSRQAEVDEINSEIARLRAGDENTSSRSSSLHAVIESEGRGSGEVESDEAGENNEVDSSYGSDVEREQEDEGRGEGMRASDGDEEVEDGGGNANSGERSDEEMQ
;
A
#
# COMPACT_ATOMS: atom_id res chain seq x y z
N MET A 1 -22.46 7.75 -27.41
CA MET A 1 -21.61 7.49 -26.23
C MET A 1 -22.53 7.26 -25.05
N GLN A 2 -22.67 6.03 -24.60
CA GLN A 2 -23.48 5.69 -23.42
C GLN A 2 -22.60 4.79 -22.55
N ILE A 3 -22.12 5.35 -21.44
CA ILE A 3 -21.35 4.63 -20.43
C ILE A 3 -22.35 3.77 -19.67
N LEU A 4 -22.55 2.54 -20.14
CA LEU A 4 -23.25 1.50 -19.40
C LEU A 4 -22.22 0.80 -18.50
N LEU A 5 -21.69 1.52 -17.50
CA LEU A 5 -21.05 0.89 -16.35
C LEU A 5 -22.18 0.25 -15.54
N ALA A 6 -22.43 -1.03 -15.80
CA ALA A 6 -23.50 -1.76 -15.15
C ALA A 6 -23.32 -1.74 -13.61
N PRO A 7 -24.41 -1.70 -12.82
CA PRO A 7 -24.37 -1.82 -11.35
C PRO A 7 -23.74 -3.13 -10.84
N PHE A 8 -23.40 -4.06 -11.74
CA PHE A 8 -22.85 -5.38 -11.44
C PHE A 8 -21.35 -5.38 -11.06
N THR A 9 -20.59 -4.31 -11.36
CA THR A 9 -19.14 -4.26 -11.06
C THR A 9 -18.78 -3.36 -9.87
N VAL A 10 -19.62 -2.35 -9.58
CA VAL A 10 -19.42 -1.41 -8.46
C VAL A 10 -19.56 -2.11 -7.12
N LEU A 11 -20.55 -3.01 -6.97
CA LEU A 11 -20.78 -3.73 -5.73
C LEU A 11 -19.63 -4.70 -5.39
N PRO A 12 -19.13 -5.54 -6.32
CA PRO A 12 -17.95 -6.39 -6.07
C PRO A 12 -16.70 -5.60 -5.68
N PHE A 13 -16.46 -4.43 -6.29
CA PHE A 13 -15.29 -3.61 -5.98
C PHE A 13 -15.31 -3.08 -4.54
N HIS A 14 -16.43 -2.46 -4.12
CA HIS A 14 -16.56 -1.96 -2.76
C HIS A 14 -16.53 -3.09 -1.72
N LEU A 15 -17.10 -4.25 -2.06
CA LEU A 15 -17.04 -5.42 -1.21
C LEU A 15 -15.60 -5.93 -1.05
N ALA A 16 -14.82 -6.00 -2.12
CA ALA A 16 -13.41 -6.40 -2.05
C ALA A 16 -12.60 -5.47 -1.14
N ARG A 17 -12.77 -4.15 -1.26
CA ARG A 17 -12.11 -3.16 -0.38
C ARG A 17 -12.54 -3.28 1.09
N SER A 18 -13.81 -3.60 1.32
CA SER A 18 -14.34 -3.81 2.67
C SER A 18 -13.73 -5.07 3.30
N LEU A 19 -13.63 -6.15 2.54
CA LEU A 19 -12.97 -7.40 2.97
C LEU A 19 -11.48 -7.19 3.24
N HIS A 20 -10.77 -6.48 2.38
CA HIS A 20 -9.38 -6.08 2.62
C HIS A 20 -9.25 -5.32 3.95
N SER A 21 -10.12 -4.33 4.19
CA SER A 21 -10.10 -3.52 5.41
C SER A 21 -10.41 -4.36 6.66
N LEU A 22 -11.32 -5.33 6.53
CA LEU A 22 -11.63 -6.29 7.59
C LEU A 22 -10.44 -7.21 7.87
N GLY A 23 -9.75 -7.70 6.85
CA GLY A 23 -8.51 -8.46 6.99
C GLY A 23 -7.44 -7.67 7.74
N ASN A 24 -7.26 -6.39 7.41
CA ASN A 24 -6.36 -5.49 8.14
C ASN A 24 -6.75 -5.31 9.61
N SER A 25 -8.04 -5.30 9.90
CA SER A 25 -8.55 -5.20 11.27
C SER A 25 -8.27 -6.47 12.06
N TYR A 26 -8.55 -7.65 11.49
CA TYR A 26 -8.21 -8.93 12.12
C TYR A 26 -6.71 -9.10 12.35
N ARG A 27 -5.89 -8.71 11.37
CA ARG A 27 -4.43 -8.68 11.51
C ARG A 27 -3.98 -7.86 12.71
N ARG A 28 -4.53 -6.66 12.89
CA ARG A 28 -4.20 -5.79 14.04
C ARG A 28 -4.62 -6.37 15.38
N LEU A 29 -5.58 -7.30 15.38
CA LEU A 29 -6.04 -8.02 16.56
C LEU A 29 -5.29 -9.35 16.79
N GLY A 30 -4.28 -9.68 15.98
CA GLY A 30 -3.55 -10.96 16.06
C GLY A 30 -4.35 -12.18 15.55
N ARG A 31 -5.49 -11.94 14.88
CA ARG A 31 -6.37 -12.97 14.32
C ARG A 31 -5.95 -13.27 12.88
N HIS A 32 -4.86 -14.02 12.74
CA HIS A 32 -4.14 -14.15 11.47
C HIS A 32 -4.91 -14.99 10.44
N GLU A 33 -5.53 -16.08 10.84
CA GLU A 33 -6.32 -16.97 9.98
C GLU A 33 -7.54 -16.22 9.40
N GLU A 34 -8.26 -15.47 10.23
CA GLU A 34 -9.39 -14.67 9.72
C GLU A 34 -8.91 -13.53 8.81
N ALA A 35 -7.72 -12.98 9.05
CA ALA A 35 -7.14 -11.99 8.14
C ALA A 35 -6.89 -12.60 6.75
N LEU A 36 -6.24 -13.77 6.68
CA LEU A 36 -5.97 -14.48 5.43
C LEU A 36 -7.25 -14.76 4.64
N VAL A 37 -8.26 -15.34 5.29
CA VAL A 37 -9.57 -15.63 4.65
C VAL A 37 -10.19 -14.37 4.04
N ASN A 38 -10.09 -13.22 4.71
CA ASN A 38 -10.65 -11.97 4.18
C ASN A 38 -9.85 -11.42 3.00
N TYR A 39 -8.52 -11.54 3.01
CA TYR A 39 -7.68 -11.15 1.87
C TYR A 39 -7.92 -12.04 0.65
N GLU A 40 -7.98 -13.36 0.83
CA GLU A 40 -8.28 -14.32 -0.26
C GLU A 40 -9.64 -14.05 -0.90
N ARG A 41 -10.66 -13.73 -0.07
CA ARG A 41 -11.99 -13.34 -0.58
C ARG A 41 -11.94 -12.01 -1.33
N ALA A 42 -11.17 -11.04 -0.86
CA ALA A 42 -10.98 -9.77 -1.57
C ALA A 42 -10.29 -9.98 -2.93
N ILE A 43 -9.28 -10.85 -3.00
CA ILE A 43 -8.58 -11.24 -4.23
C ILE A 43 -9.55 -11.91 -5.21
N SER A 44 -10.31 -12.90 -4.74
CA SER A 44 -11.29 -13.62 -5.55
C SER A 44 -12.33 -12.70 -6.21
N LEU A 45 -12.71 -11.61 -5.54
CA LEU A 45 -13.61 -10.59 -6.09
C LEU A 45 -12.89 -9.60 -7.03
N SER A 46 -11.61 -9.34 -6.80
CA SER A 46 -10.82 -8.37 -7.55
C SER A 46 -10.23 -8.93 -8.84
N GLU A 47 -9.94 -10.24 -8.89
CA GLU A 47 -9.44 -10.93 -10.09
C GLU A 47 -10.29 -10.72 -11.35
N PRO A 48 -11.62 -10.98 -11.35
CA PRO A 48 -12.42 -10.75 -12.54
C PRO A 48 -12.48 -9.28 -12.93
N LEU A 49 -12.46 -8.36 -11.97
CA LEU A 49 -12.45 -6.91 -12.23
C LEU A 49 -11.13 -6.47 -12.88
N ALA A 50 -10.00 -7.06 -12.48
CA ALA A 50 -8.70 -6.76 -13.07
C ALA A 50 -8.60 -7.17 -14.55
N ARG A 51 -9.38 -8.17 -14.99
CA ARG A 51 -9.44 -8.59 -16.41
C ARG A 51 -10.09 -7.53 -17.31
N ASP A 52 -10.92 -6.65 -16.77
CA ASP A 52 -11.53 -5.52 -17.50
C ASP A 52 -10.51 -4.41 -17.85
N GLN A 53 -9.20 -4.65 -17.62
CA GLN A 53 -8.08 -3.75 -17.91
C GLN A 53 -8.13 -2.38 -17.23
N SER A 54 -9.05 -2.17 -16.29
CA SER A 54 -9.04 -0.97 -15.46
C SER A 54 -7.82 -0.97 -14.54
N ARG A 55 -7.01 0.07 -14.69
CA ARG A 55 -5.81 0.30 -13.87
C ARG A 55 -6.11 0.26 -12.36
N ILE A 56 -7.25 0.78 -11.96
CA ILE A 56 -7.65 0.86 -10.54
C ILE A 56 -7.83 -0.56 -9.98
N TYR A 57 -8.52 -1.44 -10.72
CA TYR A 57 -8.76 -2.81 -10.26
C TYR A 57 -7.48 -3.65 -10.23
N LYS A 58 -6.59 -3.47 -11.21
CA LYS A 58 -5.27 -4.11 -11.20
C LYS A 58 -4.43 -3.67 -10.01
N LYS A 59 -4.39 -2.35 -9.73
CA LYS A 59 -3.65 -1.83 -8.58
C LYS A 59 -4.20 -2.40 -7.26
N ASP A 60 -5.51 -2.37 -7.05
CA ASP A 60 -6.11 -2.85 -5.80
C ASP A 60 -5.89 -4.36 -5.60
N LEU A 61 -5.91 -5.14 -6.69
CA LEU A 61 -5.55 -6.56 -6.67
C LEU A 61 -4.09 -6.77 -6.27
N ALA A 62 -3.15 -6.06 -6.91
CA ALA A 62 -1.72 -6.14 -6.61
C ALA A 62 -1.42 -5.81 -5.14
N VAL A 63 -1.98 -4.72 -4.62
CA VAL A 63 -1.81 -4.32 -3.20
C VAL A 63 -2.32 -5.42 -2.26
N THR A 64 -3.46 -6.05 -2.57
CA THR A 64 -4.03 -7.09 -1.72
C THR A 64 -3.18 -8.37 -1.74
N LEU A 65 -2.67 -8.75 -2.91
CA LEU A 65 -1.73 -9.88 -3.07
C LEU A 65 -0.40 -9.64 -2.33
N TYR A 66 0.14 -8.42 -2.41
CA TYR A 66 1.35 -8.04 -1.66
C TYR A 66 1.15 -8.19 -0.15
N ILE A 67 0.02 -7.73 0.38
CA ILE A 67 -0.29 -7.86 1.81
C ILE A 67 -0.49 -9.32 2.21
N LEU A 68 -1.19 -10.11 1.38
CA LEU A 68 -1.38 -11.54 1.60
C LEU A 68 -0.02 -12.25 1.67
N SER A 69 0.87 -11.96 0.71
CA SER A 69 2.23 -12.50 0.68
C SER A 69 3.01 -12.18 1.96
N HIS A 70 3.02 -10.92 2.41
CA HIS A 70 3.66 -10.53 3.67
C HIS A 70 3.08 -11.30 4.87
N LYS A 71 1.78 -11.61 4.87
CA LYS A 71 1.19 -12.39 5.97
C LYS A 71 1.63 -13.84 5.94
N HIS A 72 1.64 -14.46 4.77
CA HIS A 72 2.21 -15.81 4.64
C HIS A 72 3.69 -15.82 5.04
N TYR A 73 4.46 -14.80 4.67
CA TYR A 73 5.86 -14.66 5.07
C TYR A 73 6.03 -14.62 6.59
N GLU A 74 5.29 -13.75 7.29
CA GLU A 74 5.31 -13.66 8.75
C GLU A 74 4.91 -14.97 9.46
N LEU A 75 4.03 -15.75 8.84
CA LEU A 75 3.58 -17.05 9.33
C LEU A 75 4.50 -18.20 8.90
N ASN A 76 5.62 -17.92 8.22
CA ASN A 76 6.54 -18.91 7.63
C ASN A 76 5.90 -19.83 6.58
N HIS A 77 4.77 -19.45 5.99
CA HIS A 77 4.13 -20.12 4.85
C HIS A 77 4.83 -19.72 3.54
N CYS A 78 6.10 -20.09 3.41
CA CYS A 78 7.02 -19.51 2.42
C CYS A 78 6.60 -19.72 0.96
N ASN A 79 5.98 -20.85 0.63
CA ASN A 79 5.52 -21.13 -0.74
C ASN A 79 4.33 -20.24 -1.13
N ASP A 80 3.33 -20.14 -0.25
CA ASP A 80 2.15 -19.28 -0.47
C ASP A 80 2.55 -17.79 -0.53
N ALA A 81 3.52 -17.40 0.31
CA ALA A 81 4.11 -16.07 0.29
C ALA A 81 4.76 -15.78 -1.06
N LEU A 82 5.57 -16.70 -1.57
CA LEU A 82 6.23 -16.54 -2.87
C LEU A 82 5.22 -16.47 -4.02
N GLU A 83 4.20 -17.32 -4.02
CA GLU A 83 3.16 -17.32 -5.05
C GLU A 83 2.44 -15.97 -5.11
N SER A 84 1.96 -15.49 -3.95
CA SER A 84 1.26 -14.21 -3.85
C SER A 84 2.17 -13.02 -4.21
N ALA A 85 3.45 -13.07 -3.82
CA ALA A 85 4.44 -12.04 -4.16
C ALA A 85 4.65 -11.98 -5.68
N GLN A 86 4.79 -13.13 -6.34
CA GLN A 86 5.02 -13.19 -7.78
C GLN A 86 3.82 -12.66 -8.55
N GLN A 87 2.61 -13.05 -8.16
CA GLN A 87 1.38 -12.53 -8.78
C GLN A 87 1.27 -11.01 -8.62
N SER A 88 1.57 -10.47 -7.43
CA SER A 88 1.61 -9.02 -7.21
C SER A 88 2.64 -8.33 -8.10
N LEU A 89 3.85 -8.87 -8.16
CA LEU A 89 4.96 -8.32 -8.94
C LEU A 89 4.63 -8.30 -10.44
N ASP A 90 4.01 -9.36 -10.96
CA ASP A 90 3.63 -9.45 -12.36
C ASP A 90 2.59 -8.38 -12.73
N ILE A 91 1.63 -8.10 -11.86
CA ILE A 91 0.67 -7.01 -12.06
C ILE A 91 1.36 -5.65 -12.00
N TYR A 92 2.27 -5.41 -11.04
CA TYR A 92 3.01 -4.16 -10.97
C TYR A 92 3.92 -3.94 -12.18
N ARG A 93 4.55 -5.00 -12.70
CA ARG A 93 5.30 -4.94 -13.96
C ARG A 93 4.40 -4.53 -15.12
N GLU A 94 3.20 -5.10 -15.23
CA GLU A 94 2.24 -4.70 -16.25
C GLU A 94 1.85 -3.21 -16.12
N LEU A 95 1.56 -2.76 -14.91
CA LEU A 95 1.22 -1.36 -14.63
C LEU A 95 2.36 -0.39 -14.98
N ALA A 96 3.60 -0.78 -14.66
CA ALA A 96 4.81 -0.03 -14.95
C ALA A 96 5.07 0.14 -16.45
N LEU A 97 4.60 -0.76 -17.33
CA LEU A 97 4.69 -0.56 -18.78
C LEU A 97 3.97 0.71 -19.25
N THR A 98 2.90 1.10 -18.56
CA THR A 98 2.10 2.28 -18.92
C THR A 98 2.50 3.53 -18.14
N GLN A 99 2.90 3.38 -16.88
CA GLN A 99 3.33 4.48 -16.01
C GLN A 99 4.58 4.08 -15.20
N PRO A 100 5.75 4.05 -15.85
CA PRO A 100 6.99 3.61 -15.20
C PRO A 100 7.30 4.43 -13.94
N LEU A 101 7.18 5.76 -14.01
CA LEU A 101 7.49 6.66 -12.90
C LEU A 101 6.56 6.50 -11.68
N VAL A 102 5.37 5.92 -11.87
CA VAL A 102 4.40 5.74 -10.78
C VAL A 102 4.60 4.41 -10.08
N PHE A 103 4.86 3.34 -10.84
CA PHE A 103 4.87 1.97 -10.34
C PHE A 103 6.28 1.38 -10.20
N HIS A 104 7.33 2.14 -10.51
CA HIS A 104 8.71 1.65 -10.35
C HIS A 104 8.99 1.20 -8.91
N GLY A 105 8.65 2.03 -7.92
CA GLY A 105 8.81 1.69 -6.51
C GLY A 105 8.07 0.40 -6.13
N ASP A 106 6.82 0.26 -6.60
CA ASP A 106 6.01 -0.95 -6.35
C ASP A 106 6.65 -2.21 -6.97
N VAL A 107 7.28 -2.09 -8.15
CA VAL A 107 8.03 -3.21 -8.77
C VAL A 107 9.26 -3.58 -7.93
N VAL A 108 10.00 -2.60 -7.43
CA VAL A 108 11.17 -2.84 -6.57
C VAL A 108 10.74 -3.50 -5.25
N GLU A 109 9.69 -3.01 -4.60
CA GLU A 109 9.15 -3.61 -3.37
C GLU A 109 8.64 -5.05 -3.60
N GLY A 110 7.99 -5.30 -4.73
CA GLY A 110 7.57 -6.65 -5.14
C GLY A 110 8.76 -7.59 -5.35
N LEU A 111 9.83 -7.11 -6.00
CA LEU A 111 11.07 -7.88 -6.18
C LEU A 111 11.75 -8.19 -4.83
N GLU A 112 11.79 -7.24 -3.91
CA GLU A 112 12.36 -7.45 -2.58
C GLU A 112 11.60 -8.51 -1.78
N LEU A 113 10.27 -8.49 -1.85
CA LEU A 113 9.47 -9.53 -1.19
C LEU A 113 9.69 -10.92 -1.82
N VAL A 114 9.73 -11.00 -3.16
CA VAL A 114 10.07 -12.26 -3.86
C VAL A 114 11.45 -12.77 -3.45
N ARG A 115 12.46 -11.88 -3.39
CA ARG A 115 13.81 -12.20 -2.94
C ARG A 115 13.82 -12.77 -1.53
N ASP A 116 13.10 -12.14 -0.62
CA ASP A 116 13.06 -12.54 0.79
C ASP A 116 12.39 -13.91 0.94
N CYS A 117 11.30 -14.17 0.20
CA CYS A 117 10.66 -15.49 0.12
C CYS A 117 11.60 -16.57 -0.46
N LEU A 118 12.31 -16.27 -1.55
CA LEU A 118 13.28 -17.19 -2.16
C LEU A 118 14.45 -17.50 -1.21
N SER A 119 14.87 -16.52 -0.42
CA SER A 119 15.92 -16.68 0.59
C SER A 119 15.51 -17.67 1.68
N MET A 120 14.27 -17.58 2.18
CA MET A 120 13.73 -18.56 3.13
C MET A 120 13.64 -19.97 2.54
N LEU A 121 13.34 -20.08 1.24
CA LEU A 121 13.29 -21.35 0.51
C LEU A 121 14.67 -21.88 0.09
N SER A 122 15.76 -21.21 0.47
CA SER A 122 17.15 -21.59 0.09
C SER A 122 17.38 -21.65 -1.43
N ARG A 123 16.65 -20.86 -2.22
CA ARG A 123 16.72 -20.82 -3.69
C ARG A 123 17.72 -19.74 -4.16
N GLN A 124 18.99 -19.89 -3.78
CA GLN A 124 19.99 -18.83 -3.90
C GLN A 124 20.25 -18.34 -5.34
N ALA A 125 20.21 -19.24 -6.33
CA ALA A 125 20.42 -18.85 -7.73
C ALA A 125 19.39 -17.80 -8.19
N GLU A 126 18.13 -17.96 -7.78
CA GLU A 126 17.05 -17.04 -8.13
C GLU A 126 17.14 -15.74 -7.32
N VAL A 127 17.60 -15.80 -6.07
CA VAL A 127 17.90 -14.61 -5.26
C VAL A 127 18.92 -13.71 -5.97
N ASP A 128 19.96 -14.29 -6.55
CA ASP A 128 21.01 -13.54 -7.25
C ASP A 128 20.49 -12.88 -8.56
N GLU A 129 19.58 -13.57 -9.26
CA GLU A 129 18.87 -13.01 -10.42
C GLU A 129 18.01 -11.80 -10.02
N ILE A 130 17.24 -11.91 -8.93
CA ILE A 130 16.40 -10.83 -8.42
C ILE A 130 17.26 -9.64 -7.95
N ASN A 131 18.36 -9.88 -7.24
CA ASN A 131 19.30 -8.82 -6.84
C ASN A 131 19.87 -8.08 -8.05
N SER A 132 20.21 -8.81 -9.11
CA SER A 132 20.70 -8.23 -10.36
C SER A 132 19.63 -7.40 -11.08
N GLU A 133 18.35 -7.79 -10.98
CA GLU A 133 17.24 -7.00 -11.50
C GLU A 133 17.01 -5.71 -10.69
N ILE A 134 16.93 -5.80 -9.36
CA ILE A 134 16.78 -4.63 -8.48
C ILE A 134 17.91 -3.61 -8.72
N ALA A 135 19.16 -4.07 -8.84
CA ALA A 135 20.30 -3.21 -9.11
C ALA A 135 20.17 -2.46 -10.44
N ARG A 136 19.69 -3.14 -11.51
CA ARG A 136 19.45 -2.51 -12.82
C ARG A 136 18.34 -1.47 -12.76
N LEU A 137 17.26 -1.74 -12.03
CA LEU A 137 16.15 -0.79 -11.87
C LEU A 137 16.58 0.47 -11.11
N ARG A 138 17.36 0.32 -10.02
CA ARG A 138 17.90 1.45 -9.24
C ARG A 138 18.90 2.28 -10.03
N ALA A 139 19.80 1.64 -10.78
CA ALA A 139 20.76 2.34 -11.64
C ALA A 139 20.06 3.12 -12.80
N GLY A 140 18.94 2.60 -13.29
CA GLY A 140 18.09 3.30 -14.27
C GLY A 140 17.51 4.61 -13.73
N ASP A 141 17.04 4.60 -12.48
CA ASP A 141 16.45 5.80 -11.84
C ASP A 141 17.47 6.91 -11.64
N GLU A 142 18.66 6.58 -11.13
CA GLU A 142 19.72 7.56 -10.88
C GLU A 142 20.14 8.27 -12.18
N ASN A 143 20.16 7.53 -13.30
CA ASN A 143 20.50 8.08 -14.61
C ASN A 143 19.37 8.95 -15.18
N THR A 144 18.10 8.56 -15.03
CA THR A 144 16.96 9.40 -15.47
C THR A 144 16.81 10.67 -14.63
N SER A 145 17.02 10.56 -13.31
CA SER A 145 16.98 11.68 -12.37
C SER A 145 18.14 12.66 -12.58
N SER A 146 19.36 12.15 -12.83
CA SER A 146 20.52 12.97 -13.21
C SER A 146 20.31 13.70 -14.54
N ARG A 147 19.72 13.06 -15.54
CA ARG A 147 19.41 13.68 -16.84
C ARG A 147 18.36 14.77 -16.73
N SER A 148 17.31 14.55 -15.94
CA SER A 148 16.27 15.55 -15.66
C SER A 148 16.85 16.79 -14.98
N SER A 149 17.67 16.59 -13.95
CA SER A 149 18.33 17.68 -13.21
C SER A 149 19.31 18.45 -14.09
N SER A 150 20.05 17.76 -14.96
CA SER A 150 21.00 18.39 -15.89
C SER A 150 20.29 19.22 -16.97
N LEU A 151 19.15 18.76 -17.50
CA LEU A 151 18.34 19.53 -18.45
C LEU A 151 17.77 20.81 -17.80
N HIS A 152 17.35 20.75 -16.54
CA HIS A 152 16.86 21.92 -15.82
C HIS A 152 17.96 22.97 -15.61
N ALA A 153 19.19 22.54 -15.28
CA ALA A 153 20.33 23.43 -15.12
C ALA A 153 20.75 24.13 -16.42
N VAL A 154 20.67 23.44 -17.57
CA VAL A 154 20.95 24.05 -18.88
C VAL A 154 19.91 25.12 -19.21
N ILE A 155 18.62 24.86 -18.98
CA ILE A 155 17.54 25.83 -19.22
C ILE A 155 17.71 27.08 -18.34
N GLU A 156 18.10 26.93 -17.07
CA GLU A 156 18.38 28.08 -16.19
C GLU A 156 19.63 28.87 -16.59
N SER A 157 20.63 28.22 -17.21
CA SER A 157 21.83 28.90 -17.72
C SER A 157 21.57 29.67 -19.01
N GLU A 158 20.65 29.22 -19.85
CA GLU A 158 20.26 29.88 -21.11
C GLU A 158 19.30 31.05 -20.89
N GLY A 159 18.58 31.11 -19.76
CA GLY A 159 17.69 32.21 -19.39
C GLY A 159 18.36 33.45 -18.80
N ARG A 160 19.68 33.43 -18.55
CA ARG A 160 20.44 34.54 -17.92
C ARG A 160 21.31 35.36 -18.89
N GLY A 161 21.17 35.18 -20.20
CA GLY A 161 21.99 35.87 -21.19
C GLY A 161 21.17 36.61 -22.26
N SER A 162 20.69 37.82 -21.96
CA SER A 162 20.65 38.95 -22.91
C SER A 162 19.91 40.17 -22.35
N GLY A 163 20.60 41.31 -22.31
CA GLY A 163 19.99 42.61 -22.58
C GLY A 163 19.79 43.54 -21.39
N GLU A 164 20.88 44.18 -20.97
CA GLU A 164 20.88 45.48 -20.29
C GLU A 164 20.09 46.52 -21.10
N VAL A 165 19.26 47.33 -20.43
CA VAL A 165 18.91 48.68 -20.87
C VAL A 165 18.92 49.61 -19.64
N GLU A 166 20.02 50.33 -19.46
CA GLU A 166 20.03 51.65 -18.79
C GLU A 166 19.35 52.65 -19.76
N SER A 167 18.47 53.57 -19.37
CA SER A 167 18.79 54.74 -18.54
C SER A 167 17.56 55.67 -18.38
N ASP A 168 17.53 56.35 -17.24
CA ASP A 168 17.17 57.76 -16.95
C ASP A 168 15.73 58.35 -16.98
N GLU A 169 15.41 58.87 -15.79
CA GLU A 169 14.73 60.14 -15.41
C GLU A 169 13.31 60.49 -15.93
N ALA A 170 12.37 60.62 -14.98
CA ALA A 170 11.78 61.88 -14.51
C ALA A 170 10.35 61.65 -13.96
N GLY A 171 10.04 62.31 -12.84
CA GLY A 171 8.84 62.07 -12.05
C GLY A 171 7.54 62.65 -12.61
N GLU A 172 6.43 62.22 -12.04
CA GLU A 172 5.40 63.11 -11.49
C GLU A 172 4.35 62.33 -10.68
N ASN A 173 3.85 63.02 -9.66
CA ASN A 173 2.89 62.62 -8.65
C ASN A 173 1.58 62.04 -9.22
N ASN A 174 0.96 61.07 -8.52
CA ASN A 174 -0.37 61.33 -7.97
C ASN A 174 -0.76 60.33 -6.87
N GLU A 175 -1.22 60.89 -5.77
CA GLU A 175 -1.97 60.24 -4.69
C GLU A 175 -3.22 59.55 -5.25
N VAL A 176 -3.55 58.33 -4.79
CA VAL A 176 -4.89 58.03 -4.23
C VAL A 176 -4.76 56.94 -3.17
N ASP A 177 -5.34 57.30 -2.03
CA ASP A 177 -5.70 56.60 -0.79
C ASP A 177 -6.50 55.29 -0.96
N SER A 178 -6.66 54.56 0.16
CA SER A 178 -7.62 53.49 0.48
C SER A 178 -6.93 52.16 0.87
N SER A 179 -6.55 51.97 2.13
CA SER A 179 -7.42 51.53 3.26
C SER A 179 -7.69 50.02 3.27
N TYR A 180 -7.08 49.34 4.26
CA TYR A 180 -7.50 48.20 5.11
C TYR A 180 -6.21 47.46 5.53
N GLY A 181 -5.64 47.62 6.74
CA GLY A 181 -6.26 47.42 8.06
C GLY A 181 -6.36 45.92 8.33
N SER A 182 -5.30 45.26 8.85
CA SER A 182 -5.11 44.88 10.27
C SER A 182 -6.28 44.00 10.79
N ASP A 183 -6.08 42.79 11.30
CA ASP A 183 -5.65 42.45 12.67
C ASP A 183 -5.41 40.92 12.69
N VAL A 184 -4.31 40.32 13.17
CA VAL A 184 -3.84 40.15 14.56
C VAL A 184 -4.96 39.89 15.57
N GLU A 185 -5.30 38.61 15.78
CA GLU A 185 -5.63 38.13 17.13
C GLU A 185 -4.93 36.80 17.41
N ARG A 186 -4.02 36.88 18.38
CA ARG A 186 -3.59 35.79 19.24
C ARG A 186 -4.71 35.55 20.24
N GLU A 187 -5.14 34.32 20.42
CA GLU A 187 -5.72 33.89 21.69
C GLU A 187 -4.95 32.66 22.19
N GLN A 188 -4.34 32.86 23.34
CA GLN A 188 -3.81 31.84 24.23
C GLN A 188 -4.93 31.44 25.20
N GLU A 189 -4.73 30.26 25.79
CA GLU A 189 -5.33 29.77 27.04
C GLU A 189 -6.79 29.30 26.96
N ASP A 190 -6.99 27.98 27.07
CA ASP A 190 -7.70 27.52 28.26
C ASP A 190 -7.14 26.20 28.79
N GLU A 191 -6.92 26.20 30.09
CA GLU A 191 -6.46 25.11 30.92
C GLU A 191 -7.63 24.16 31.19
N GLY A 192 -7.40 22.85 31.04
CA GLY A 192 -8.43 21.85 31.28
C GLY A 192 -7.87 20.56 31.85
N ARG A 193 -7.38 20.63 33.10
CA ARG A 193 -7.16 19.46 33.95
C ARG A 193 -8.48 18.70 34.11
N GLY A 194 -8.45 17.39 33.89
CA GLY A 194 -9.56 16.47 34.20
C GLY A 194 -9.06 15.03 34.06
N GLU A 195 -8.26 14.58 35.03
CA GLU A 195 -8.68 13.55 35.99
C GLU A 195 -8.62 12.13 35.42
N GLY A 196 -7.54 11.43 35.83
CA GLY A 196 -7.46 9.98 35.75
C GLY A 196 -8.51 9.36 36.67
N MET A 197 -9.45 8.63 36.07
CA MET A 197 -10.28 7.69 36.78
C MET A 197 -9.67 6.29 36.64
N ARG A 198 -8.97 5.88 37.71
CA ARG A 198 -8.85 4.48 38.10
C ARG A 198 -10.25 4.00 38.49
N ALA A 199 -10.78 3.04 37.77
CA ALA A 199 -11.73 2.05 38.28
C ALA A 199 -10.97 0.72 38.22
N SER A 200 -10.47 0.24 39.35
CA SER A 200 -11.19 -0.63 40.31
C SER A 200 -11.29 -2.04 39.77
N ASP A 201 -10.38 -2.84 40.31
CA ASP A 201 -10.43 -4.29 40.44
C ASP A 201 -11.87 -4.79 40.61
N GLY A 202 -12.23 -5.74 39.74
CA GLY A 202 -13.39 -6.59 39.87
C GLY A 202 -12.94 -8.02 39.66
N ASP A 203 -12.33 -8.58 40.70
CA ASP A 203 -12.27 -10.02 40.89
C ASP A 203 -13.71 -10.51 41.08
N GLU A 204 -14.19 -11.39 40.21
CA GLU A 204 -15.31 -12.28 40.52
C GLU A 204 -14.97 -13.70 40.05
N GLU A 205 -14.67 -14.48 41.07
CA GLU A 205 -14.79 -15.93 41.29
C GLU A 205 -15.42 -16.75 40.14
N VAL A 206 -14.70 -17.73 39.59
CA VAL A 206 -14.77 -19.17 39.93
C VAL A 206 -16.18 -19.76 39.80
N GLU A 207 -16.45 -20.48 38.71
CA GLU A 207 -17.19 -21.74 38.80
C GLU A 207 -16.49 -22.84 37.99
N ASP A 208 -16.04 -23.82 38.77
CA ASP A 208 -15.68 -25.18 38.46
C ASP A 208 -16.87 -25.92 37.82
N GLY A 209 -16.58 -26.80 36.86
CA GLY A 209 -17.58 -27.54 36.10
C GLY A 209 -16.96 -28.73 35.38
N GLY A 210 -16.29 -29.58 36.14
CA GLY A 210 -15.81 -30.88 35.67
C GLY A 210 -16.92 -31.88 35.32
N GLY A 211 -16.51 -32.90 34.55
CA GLY A 211 -17.25 -34.15 34.31
C GLY A 211 -18.19 -34.10 33.09
N ASN A 212 -18.35 -35.14 32.30
CA ASN A 212 -18.04 -36.54 32.49
C ASN A 212 -18.11 -37.25 31.12
N ALA A 213 -17.39 -38.36 31.04
CA ALA A 213 -17.36 -39.35 29.97
C ALA A 213 -18.75 -39.83 29.50
N ASN A 214 -18.84 -40.41 28.30
CA ASN A 214 -19.00 -41.87 28.15
C ASN A 214 -19.09 -42.35 26.67
N SER A 215 -18.44 -43.52 26.43
CA SER A 215 -18.78 -44.67 25.56
C SER A 215 -19.18 -44.46 24.10
N GLY A 216 -18.46 -45.04 23.13
CA GLY A 216 -18.70 -46.40 22.57
C GLY A 216 -19.20 -46.21 21.13
N GLU A 217 -18.87 -46.93 20.07
CA GLU A 217 -18.59 -48.35 19.76
C GLU A 217 -17.72 -48.33 18.47
N ARG A 218 -16.60 -49.05 18.30
CA ARG A 218 -16.42 -50.49 17.96
C ARG A 218 -17.31 -51.02 16.81
N SER A 219 -16.71 -51.20 15.63
CA SER A 219 -16.93 -52.24 14.58
C SER A 219 -15.93 -51.89 13.46
N ASP A 220 -14.78 -52.56 13.27
CA ASP A 220 -14.55 -53.87 12.62
C ASP A 220 -15.22 -54.03 11.24
N GLU A 221 -14.49 -54.66 10.30
CA GLU A 221 -14.77 -55.00 8.88
C GLU A 221 -14.21 -53.99 7.85
N GLU A 222 -13.37 -54.34 6.87
CA GLU A 222 -12.95 -55.63 6.30
C GLU A 222 -11.61 -55.48 5.57
N MET A 223 -10.74 -56.49 5.72
CA MET A 223 -9.65 -56.78 4.79
C MET A 223 -10.22 -57.51 3.57
N GLN A 224 -10.11 -56.93 2.37
CA GLN A 224 -9.64 -57.56 1.11
C GLN A 224 -9.75 -56.59 -0.06
#